data_AF-A0AB38TSK6-F1
#
_entry.id   AF-A0AB38TSK6-F1
#
_cell.length_a   1.000
_cell.length_b   1.000
_cell.length_c   1.000
_cell.angle_alpha   90.00
_cell.angle_beta   90.00
_cell.angle_gamma   90.00
#
_symmetry.space_group_name_H-M   'P 1'
#
loop_
_entity.id
_entity.type
_entity.pdbx_description
1 polymer ?
#
loop_
_entity_poly.entity_id
_entity_poly.type
_entity_poly.pdbx_seq_one_letter_code
_entity_poly.pdbx_strand_id
1 'polypeptide(L)'
;MARDVPLNKHSNVVKLYRVAKDSVQEESRPLYLPGVGTPFKFIKIAGYTDHLKDDEGGIRGLGLGAGGDLRIQFALGEFSRRLEIEWGPGSWLHMREITVAIFGFSRGATEARAFVRRLIEQKCAKDGGKLYWSAPSGTRVPLRINFMGIFDTVASVGGPALHLDWASELAIPPEVERCVHYISAHEVRRAFPLDSVRVDKAYPTNCEEVVYPGVHSDVGGGYGPDEQGRTQDLSLIPLRHMLAEALRSGVPLKALDQMDPQLREDFQLDDNARITKLYTDYLSALPAPSSDDLESLIHPHRYLNFRWRSILSRHNADERVLGHLYEKVGAAFCASIPAGTNEDHPTCQPNEWVYDVPKDPEQQARQLLREQRRLERHIEFLRNPIEPHAGNRSYPPQPRELRPYEKKILAAWDEAGTIPLAVDQLLAEYIHESVAAFTSWPCALWEQRGIYCDGTRYLAQNDPVGPSDAAVA
;
A
#
# COMPACT_ATOMS: atom_id res chain seq x y z
N MET A 1 12.68 -10.49 -6.15
CA MET A 1 12.14 -11.35 -7.24
C MET A 1 12.32 -12.84 -6.95
N ALA A 2 13.54 -13.40 -6.96
CA ALA A 2 13.77 -14.85 -6.85
C ALA A 2 13.14 -15.51 -5.61
N ARG A 3 13.15 -14.82 -4.45
CA ARG A 3 12.53 -15.28 -3.20
C ARG A 3 11.04 -15.61 -3.35
N ASP A 4 10.32 -14.81 -4.13
CA ASP A 4 8.85 -14.82 -4.18
C ASP A 4 8.29 -15.64 -5.34
N VAL A 5 9.13 -15.97 -6.34
CA VAL A 5 8.76 -16.85 -7.48
C VAL A 5 8.16 -18.18 -7.01
N PRO A 6 8.80 -18.97 -6.12
CA PRO A 6 8.24 -20.26 -5.71
C PRO A 6 6.98 -20.14 -4.86
N LEU A 7 6.70 -18.94 -4.32
CA LEU A 7 5.55 -18.70 -3.44
C LEU A 7 4.35 -18.13 -4.21
N ASN A 8 4.54 -17.75 -5.48
CA ASN A 8 3.57 -16.98 -6.27
C ASN A 8 3.11 -15.68 -5.58
N LYS A 9 4.02 -15.01 -4.86
CA LYS A 9 3.78 -13.80 -4.04
C LYS A 9 4.33 -12.51 -4.65
N HIS A 10 4.36 -12.40 -5.97
CA HIS A 10 4.89 -11.20 -6.62
C HIS A 10 3.98 -10.01 -6.39
N SER A 11 4.57 -8.87 -6.02
CA SER A 11 3.86 -7.59 -6.04
C SER A 11 3.57 -7.16 -7.49
N ASN A 12 2.60 -6.28 -7.64
CA ASN A 12 2.23 -5.71 -8.93
C ASN A 12 3.38 -4.95 -9.59
N VAL A 13 4.28 -4.34 -8.80
CA VAL A 13 5.52 -3.72 -9.33
C VAL A 13 6.44 -4.75 -9.98
N VAL A 14 6.59 -5.94 -9.39
CA VAL A 14 7.39 -7.04 -9.98
C VAL A 14 6.72 -7.53 -11.26
N LYS A 15 5.40 -7.72 -11.25
CA LYS A 15 4.65 -8.17 -12.43
C LYS A 15 4.79 -7.18 -13.60
N LEU A 16 4.64 -5.88 -13.35
CA LEU A 16 4.87 -4.81 -14.34
C LEU A 16 6.31 -4.78 -14.85
N TYR A 17 7.30 -4.95 -13.96
CA TYR A 17 8.70 -5.03 -14.36
C TYR A 17 8.99 -6.23 -15.29
N ARG A 18 8.41 -7.40 -15.01
CA ARG A 18 8.61 -8.61 -15.83
C ARG A 18 8.05 -8.49 -17.24
N VAL A 19 7.09 -7.59 -17.46
CA VAL A 19 6.52 -7.30 -18.78
C VAL A 19 7.08 -6.02 -19.39
N ALA A 20 8.03 -5.34 -18.73
CA ALA A 20 8.73 -4.22 -19.32
C ALA A 20 9.64 -4.70 -20.46
N LYS A 21 9.67 -3.94 -21.54
CA LYS A 21 10.54 -4.20 -22.68
C LYS A 21 11.98 -3.89 -22.28
N ASP A 22 12.86 -4.86 -22.46
CA ASP A 22 14.31 -4.73 -22.25
C ASP A 22 15.03 -5.04 -23.55
N SER A 23 15.22 -4.04 -24.39
CA SER A 23 15.82 -4.21 -25.70
C SER A 23 16.50 -2.93 -26.15
N VAL A 24 17.74 -3.09 -26.61
CA VAL A 24 18.47 -2.01 -27.30
C VAL A 24 17.76 -1.62 -28.59
N GLN A 25 17.10 -2.57 -29.27
CA GLN A 25 16.35 -2.31 -30.50
C GLN A 25 15.07 -1.51 -30.23
N GLU A 26 14.46 -1.70 -29.05
CA GLU A 26 13.29 -0.93 -28.62
C GLU A 26 13.68 0.28 -27.76
N GLU A 27 14.98 0.57 -27.67
CA GLU A 27 15.58 1.69 -26.94
C GLU A 27 15.11 1.80 -25.48
N SER A 28 14.80 0.67 -24.84
CA SER A 28 14.19 0.62 -23.49
C SER A 28 14.97 -0.25 -22.52
N ARG A 29 15.18 0.27 -21.30
CA ARG A 29 15.90 -0.43 -20.23
C ARG A 29 15.14 -0.35 -18.89
N PRO A 30 14.55 -1.44 -18.39
CA PRO A 30 13.91 -1.44 -17.09
C PRO A 30 14.96 -1.58 -15.96
N LEU A 31 14.61 -1.15 -14.76
CA LEU A 31 15.38 -1.36 -13.54
C LEU A 31 14.43 -1.76 -12.42
N TYR A 32 14.75 -2.84 -11.70
CA TYR A 32 14.00 -3.27 -10.53
C TYR A 32 14.85 -3.11 -9.28
N LEU A 33 14.25 -2.50 -8.25
CA LEU A 33 14.84 -2.42 -6.93
C LEU A 33 13.98 -3.22 -5.94
N PRO A 34 14.57 -4.14 -5.15
CA PRO A 34 13.82 -4.87 -4.14
C PRO A 34 13.46 -3.92 -2.99
N GLY A 35 12.28 -4.08 -2.37
CA GLY A 35 11.80 -3.15 -1.33
C GLY A 35 12.67 -3.11 -0.07
N VAL A 36 12.55 -2.04 0.72
CA VAL A 36 13.22 -1.92 2.04
C VAL A 36 12.93 -3.09 2.95
N GLY A 37 13.93 -3.47 3.76
CA GLY A 37 13.86 -4.64 4.63
C GLY A 37 14.17 -5.96 3.94
N THR A 38 14.36 -5.97 2.61
CA THR A 38 14.92 -7.11 1.88
C THR A 38 16.39 -6.88 1.52
N PRO A 39 17.22 -7.95 1.45
CA PRO A 39 18.60 -7.81 1.06
C PRO A 39 18.73 -7.16 -0.33
N PHE A 40 19.60 -6.17 -0.44
CA PHE A 40 19.90 -5.46 -1.68
C PHE A 40 21.42 -5.38 -1.88
N LYS A 41 21.90 -6.24 -2.78
CA LYS A 41 23.31 -6.34 -3.19
C LYS A 41 23.42 -5.96 -4.65
N PHE A 42 24.47 -5.22 -4.98
CA PHE A 42 24.67 -4.72 -6.34
C PHE A 42 26.15 -4.54 -6.66
N ILE A 43 26.46 -4.53 -7.95
CA ILE A 43 27.82 -4.36 -8.45
C ILE A 43 28.30 -2.93 -8.13
N LYS A 44 29.52 -2.83 -7.61
CA LYS A 44 30.20 -1.57 -7.31
C LYS A 44 30.91 -1.08 -8.56
N ILE A 45 30.45 0.05 -9.09
CA ILE A 45 30.95 0.64 -10.33
C ILE A 45 31.56 1.99 -9.99
N ALA A 46 32.85 2.14 -10.32
CA ALA A 46 33.64 3.31 -9.96
C ALA A 46 33.00 4.61 -10.43
N GLY A 47 32.75 5.54 -9.52
CA GLY A 47 32.12 6.83 -9.80
C GLY A 47 30.58 6.82 -9.89
N TYR A 48 29.94 5.66 -9.73
CA TYR A 48 28.47 5.54 -9.83
C TYR A 48 27.84 4.87 -8.60
N THR A 49 28.34 3.69 -8.20
CA THR A 49 27.73 2.89 -7.12
C THR A 49 28.76 2.35 -6.13
N ASP A 50 30.04 2.60 -6.35
CA ASP A 50 31.18 2.15 -5.52
C ASP A 50 31.19 2.72 -4.09
N HIS A 51 30.73 3.94 -3.92
CA HIS A 51 30.60 4.60 -2.62
C HIS A 51 29.43 4.09 -1.78
N LEU A 52 28.50 3.33 -2.38
CA LEU A 52 27.31 2.82 -1.71
C LEU A 52 27.57 1.45 -1.08
N LYS A 53 27.05 1.24 0.13
CA LYS A 53 27.16 -0.03 0.85
C LYS A 53 25.98 -0.95 0.51
N ASP A 54 26.21 -2.26 0.52
CA ASP A 54 25.13 -3.24 0.41
C ASP A 54 24.20 -3.14 1.62
N ASP A 55 22.93 -3.49 1.42
CA ASP A 55 21.92 -3.59 2.48
C ASP A 55 21.60 -5.07 2.71
N GLU A 56 21.84 -5.56 3.92
CA GLU A 56 21.51 -6.94 4.29
C GLU A 56 20.02 -7.12 4.59
N GLY A 57 19.23 -6.04 4.63
CA GLY A 57 17.80 -6.03 4.94
C GLY A 57 17.52 -6.24 6.43
N GLY A 58 16.31 -6.74 6.72
CA GLY A 58 15.87 -7.08 8.07
C GLY A 58 14.88 -6.10 8.69
N ILE A 59 14.58 -6.30 9.97
CA ILE A 59 13.48 -5.66 10.71
C ILE A 59 13.61 -4.13 10.72
N ARG A 60 14.83 -3.58 10.77
CA ARG A 60 15.04 -2.12 10.68
C ARG A 60 14.61 -1.55 9.33
N GLY A 61 14.82 -2.26 8.23
CA GLY A 61 14.31 -1.86 6.92
C GLY A 61 12.80 -2.06 6.80
N LEU A 62 12.27 -3.17 7.34
CA LEU A 62 10.83 -3.49 7.32
C LEU A 62 9.99 -2.57 8.23
N GLY A 63 10.54 -2.09 9.34
CA GLY A 63 9.83 -1.29 10.34
C GLY A 63 10.12 0.22 10.25
N LEU A 64 11.36 0.59 9.88
CA LEU A 64 11.85 1.97 9.91
C LEU A 64 12.24 2.49 8.52
N GLY A 65 12.07 1.70 7.45
CA GLY A 65 12.45 2.10 6.10
C GLY A 65 13.95 2.38 5.91
N ALA A 66 14.79 1.87 6.82
CA ALA A 66 16.24 1.90 6.65
C ALA A 66 16.65 1.25 5.31
N GLY A 67 17.48 1.94 4.53
CA GLY A 67 17.90 1.49 3.20
C GLY A 67 17.12 2.12 2.03
N GLY A 68 16.12 2.98 2.26
CA GLY A 68 15.42 3.67 1.18
C GLY A 68 16.29 4.72 0.47
N ASP A 69 17.03 5.55 1.22
CA ASP A 69 17.99 6.49 0.64
C ASP A 69 19.03 5.80 -0.25
N LEU A 70 19.54 4.65 0.20
CA LEU A 70 20.47 3.82 -0.57
C LEU A 70 19.88 3.40 -1.93
N ARG A 71 18.62 2.97 -1.97
CA ARG A 71 17.93 2.58 -3.20
C ARG A 71 17.76 3.75 -4.15
N ILE A 72 17.44 4.93 -3.63
CA ILE A 72 17.32 6.17 -4.41
C ILE A 72 18.68 6.57 -4.98
N GLN A 73 19.74 6.58 -4.17
CA GLN A 73 21.10 6.89 -4.62
C GLN A 73 21.58 5.89 -5.67
N PHE A 74 21.31 4.60 -5.47
CA PHE A 74 21.59 3.57 -6.46
C PHE A 74 20.84 3.82 -7.77
N ALA A 75 19.53 4.16 -7.72
CA ALA A 75 18.74 4.46 -8.91
C ALA A 75 19.30 5.65 -9.70
N LEU A 76 19.72 6.72 -9.00
CA LEU A 76 20.35 7.91 -9.60
C LEU A 76 21.73 7.56 -10.20
N GLY A 77 22.50 6.72 -9.53
CA GLY A 77 23.78 6.20 -10.02
C GLY A 77 23.60 5.36 -11.28
N GLU A 78 22.64 4.43 -11.30
CA GLU A 78 22.31 3.62 -12.48
C GLU A 78 21.76 4.44 -13.63
N PHE A 79 20.94 5.45 -13.36
CA PHE A 79 20.48 6.40 -14.38
C PHE A 79 21.67 7.07 -15.08
N SER A 80 22.59 7.66 -14.31
CA SER A 80 23.82 8.25 -14.84
C SER A 80 24.67 7.21 -15.59
N ARG A 81 24.92 6.05 -14.98
CA ARG A 81 25.78 5.01 -15.56
C ARG A 81 25.26 4.51 -16.91
N ARG A 82 23.96 4.29 -17.03
CA ARG A 82 23.34 3.82 -18.28
C ARG A 82 23.54 4.85 -19.38
N LEU A 83 23.22 6.12 -19.13
CA LEU A 83 23.37 7.17 -20.14
C LEU A 83 24.84 7.42 -20.49
N GLU A 84 25.73 7.42 -19.51
CA GLU A 84 27.12 7.82 -19.70
C GLU A 84 28.02 6.69 -20.22
N ILE A 85 27.79 5.45 -19.78
CA ILE A 85 28.61 4.28 -20.16
C ILE A 85 27.91 3.42 -21.21
N GLU A 86 26.68 2.99 -20.93
CA GLU A 86 26.01 1.97 -21.74
C GLU A 86 25.56 2.53 -23.10
N TRP A 87 24.90 3.69 -23.08
CA TRP A 87 24.55 4.42 -24.29
C TRP A 87 25.74 5.21 -24.83
N GLY A 88 26.44 5.91 -23.94
CA GLY A 88 27.73 6.55 -24.22
C GLY A 88 27.70 7.69 -25.26
N PRO A 89 28.88 8.30 -25.54
CA PRO A 89 28.98 9.51 -26.34
C PRO A 89 28.39 9.42 -27.75
N GLY A 90 28.50 8.25 -28.38
CA GLY A 90 27.96 8.01 -29.73
C GLY A 90 26.44 8.13 -29.79
N SER A 91 25.74 7.83 -28.70
CA SER A 91 24.28 7.90 -28.64
C SER A 91 23.76 9.30 -28.38
N TRP A 92 24.47 10.13 -27.59
CA TRP A 92 23.95 11.42 -27.12
C TRP A 92 23.58 12.40 -28.23
N LEU A 93 24.30 12.38 -29.37
CA LEU A 93 24.03 13.24 -30.52
C LEU A 93 22.78 12.84 -31.31
N HIS A 94 22.35 11.59 -31.19
CA HIS A 94 21.24 11.01 -31.93
C HIS A 94 20.03 10.69 -31.03
N MET A 95 20.23 10.75 -29.71
CA MET A 95 19.19 10.56 -28.70
C MET A 95 18.21 11.72 -28.78
N ARG A 96 17.01 11.43 -29.27
CA ARG A 96 15.96 12.45 -29.45
C ARG A 96 15.41 12.94 -28.11
N GLU A 97 15.25 12.01 -27.17
CA GLU A 97 14.62 12.25 -25.88
C GLU A 97 14.96 11.10 -24.91
N ILE A 98 14.98 11.40 -23.61
CA ILE A 98 15.02 10.43 -22.52
C ILE A 98 13.65 10.43 -21.86
N THR A 99 12.97 9.29 -21.86
CA THR A 99 11.67 9.13 -21.19
C THR A 99 11.80 8.25 -19.96
N VAL A 100 11.33 8.72 -18.81
CA VAL A 100 11.42 8.03 -17.52
C VAL A 100 10.02 7.71 -17.00
N ALA A 101 9.76 6.42 -16.77
CA ALA A 101 8.57 5.92 -16.10
C ALA A 101 8.94 5.29 -14.76
N ILE A 102 8.19 5.60 -13.71
CA ILE A 102 8.52 5.20 -12.33
C ILE A 102 7.34 4.46 -11.73
N PHE A 103 7.61 3.31 -11.11
CA PHE A 103 6.61 2.52 -10.41
C PHE A 103 7.02 2.27 -8.97
N GLY A 104 6.05 2.23 -8.06
CA GLY A 104 6.33 1.94 -6.65
C GLY A 104 5.12 1.38 -5.91
N PHE A 105 5.36 0.60 -4.87
CA PHE A 105 4.33 0.10 -3.96
C PHE A 105 4.80 0.29 -2.51
N SER A 106 3.90 0.71 -1.62
CA SER A 106 4.19 0.86 -0.20
C SER A 106 5.32 1.88 0.02
N ARG A 107 6.35 1.52 0.80
CA ARG A 107 7.58 2.31 0.94
C ARG A 107 8.35 2.48 -0.38
N GLY A 108 8.20 1.55 -1.33
CA GLY A 108 8.74 1.73 -2.68
C GLY A 108 8.02 2.83 -3.47
N ALA A 109 6.75 3.13 -3.17
CA ALA A 109 6.08 4.32 -3.71
C ALA A 109 6.61 5.61 -3.08
N THR A 110 6.96 5.59 -1.80
CA THR A 110 7.67 6.70 -1.13
C THR A 110 9.05 6.92 -1.77
N GLU A 111 9.80 5.86 -2.02
CA GLU A 111 11.07 5.92 -2.77
C GLU A 111 10.87 6.47 -4.19
N ALA A 112 9.82 6.08 -4.90
CA ALA A 112 9.51 6.60 -6.24
C ALA A 112 9.26 8.12 -6.23
N ARG A 113 8.49 8.61 -5.24
CA ARG A 113 8.18 10.04 -5.06
C ARG A 113 9.42 10.85 -4.68
N ALA A 114 10.28 10.30 -3.81
CA ALA A 114 11.55 10.94 -3.46
C ALA A 114 12.56 10.89 -4.62
N PHE A 115 12.63 9.78 -5.34
CA PHE A 115 13.52 9.59 -6.49
C PHE A 115 13.23 10.59 -7.59
N VAL A 116 11.96 10.81 -7.96
CA VAL A 116 11.63 11.73 -9.06
C VAL A 116 12.08 13.16 -8.77
N ARG A 117 11.97 13.60 -7.52
CA ARG A 117 12.42 14.92 -7.08
C ARG A 117 13.93 15.05 -7.21
N ARG A 118 14.66 14.09 -6.64
CA ARG A 118 16.12 14.08 -6.72
C ARG A 118 16.64 13.90 -8.15
N LEU A 119 15.93 13.16 -9.00
CA LEU A 119 16.25 13.04 -10.41
C LEU A 119 16.16 14.42 -11.10
N ILE A 120 15.07 15.15 -10.85
CA ILE A 120 14.88 16.50 -11.39
C ILE A 120 15.95 17.46 -10.86
N GLU A 121 16.20 17.45 -9.55
CA GLU A 121 17.14 18.38 -8.90
C GLU A 121 18.59 18.12 -9.24
N GLN A 122 19.00 16.85 -9.30
CA GLN A 122 20.41 16.46 -9.38
C GLN A 122 20.84 16.08 -10.79
N LYS A 123 19.91 15.63 -11.64
CA LYS A 123 20.22 15.06 -12.96
C LYS A 123 19.59 15.83 -14.12
N CYS A 124 18.75 16.83 -13.85
CA CYS A 124 18.09 17.62 -14.89
C CYS A 124 18.43 19.11 -14.82
N ALA A 125 18.57 19.74 -15.98
CA ALA A 125 18.50 21.18 -16.14
C ALA A 125 17.07 21.57 -16.56
N LYS A 126 16.52 22.62 -15.94
CA LYS A 126 15.22 23.19 -16.30
C LYS A 126 15.40 24.39 -17.23
N ASP A 127 14.70 24.38 -18.36
CA ASP A 127 14.75 25.48 -19.33
C ASP A 127 13.41 25.60 -20.07
N GLY A 128 12.80 26.77 -20.01
CA GLY A 128 11.49 27.03 -20.62
C GLY A 128 10.38 26.07 -20.17
N GLY A 129 10.41 25.60 -18.92
CA GLY A 129 9.45 24.63 -18.38
C GLY A 129 9.66 23.18 -18.83
N LYS A 130 10.77 22.87 -19.52
CA LYS A 130 11.14 21.52 -19.94
C LYS A 130 12.36 21.03 -19.17
N LEU A 131 12.44 19.70 -19.00
CA LEU A 131 13.60 19.04 -18.42
C LEU A 131 14.59 18.62 -19.50
N TYR A 132 15.87 18.69 -19.17
CA TYR A 132 16.95 18.23 -20.02
C TYR A 132 17.98 17.50 -19.17
N TRP A 133 18.48 16.38 -19.66
CA TRP A 133 19.71 15.79 -19.12
C TRP A 133 20.92 16.42 -19.83
N SER A 134 21.94 16.77 -19.05
CA SER A 134 23.20 17.32 -19.58
C SER A 134 24.27 16.24 -19.56
N ALA A 135 24.71 15.80 -20.74
CA ALA A 135 25.80 14.86 -20.88
C ALA A 135 27.13 15.50 -20.40
N PRO A 136 28.14 14.69 -20.03
CA PRO A 136 29.48 15.18 -19.69
C PRO A 136 30.14 16.05 -20.79
N SER A 137 29.75 15.85 -22.06
CA SER A 137 30.19 16.68 -23.19
C SER A 137 29.56 18.07 -23.24
N GLY A 138 28.57 18.36 -22.39
CA GLY A 138 27.71 19.54 -22.46
C GLY A 138 26.51 19.39 -23.40
N THR A 139 26.36 18.25 -24.09
CA THR A 139 25.19 17.96 -24.94
C THR A 139 23.93 17.89 -24.07
N ARG A 140 22.89 18.64 -24.43
CA ARG A 140 21.60 18.61 -23.74
C ARG A 140 20.63 17.71 -24.49
N VAL A 141 20.08 16.73 -23.81
CA VAL A 141 19.05 15.82 -24.33
C VAL A 141 17.73 16.12 -23.62
N PRO A 142 16.62 16.35 -24.35
CA PRO A 142 15.30 16.50 -23.72
C PRO A 142 14.98 15.31 -22.81
N LEU A 143 14.41 15.58 -21.64
CA LEU A 143 14.00 14.56 -20.69
C LEU A 143 12.53 14.75 -20.34
N ARG A 144 11.78 13.65 -20.27
CA ARG A 144 10.38 13.63 -19.85
C ARG A 144 10.17 12.57 -18.79
N ILE A 145 9.33 12.89 -17.81
CA ILE A 145 8.85 11.92 -16.83
C ILE A 145 7.39 11.65 -17.19
N ASN A 146 7.19 10.73 -18.13
CA ASN A 146 5.88 10.52 -18.76
C ASN A 146 4.87 9.85 -17.83
N PHE A 147 5.34 9.06 -16.86
CA PHE A 147 4.45 8.27 -16.03
C PHE A 147 5.01 7.97 -14.63
N MET A 148 4.15 8.13 -13.62
CA MET A 148 4.35 7.62 -12.27
C MET A 148 3.15 6.76 -11.86
N GLY A 149 3.38 5.47 -11.67
CA GLY A 149 2.37 4.51 -11.21
C GLY A 149 2.65 4.02 -9.81
N ILE A 150 1.88 4.46 -8.82
CA ILE A 150 2.11 4.11 -7.42
C ILE A 150 0.93 3.37 -6.79
N PHE A 151 1.25 2.40 -5.94
CA PHE A 151 0.28 1.63 -5.17
C PHE A 151 0.45 1.96 -3.69
N ASP A 152 -0.63 2.40 -3.06
CA ASP A 152 -0.83 2.52 -1.62
C ASP A 152 0.40 3.04 -0.86
N THR A 153 0.86 4.25 -1.21
CA THR A 153 2.03 4.88 -0.61
C THR A 153 1.98 4.92 0.91
N VAL A 154 3.04 4.39 1.53
CA VAL A 154 3.28 4.44 2.97
C VAL A 154 4.70 4.92 3.18
N ALA A 155 4.88 6.12 3.73
CA ALA A 155 6.19 6.60 4.14
C ALA A 155 6.62 5.87 5.41
N SER A 156 6.07 6.23 6.57
CA SER A 156 6.40 5.65 7.90
C SER A 156 7.85 5.15 7.96
N VAL A 157 8.77 6.06 7.59
CA VAL A 157 10.21 5.86 7.52
C VAL A 157 10.77 6.51 8.78
N GLY A 158 11.48 5.76 9.63
CA GLY A 158 11.87 6.17 10.98
C GLY A 158 10.88 5.75 12.07
N GLY A 159 9.70 5.25 11.68
CA GLY A 159 8.62 4.76 12.54
C GLY A 159 7.25 5.07 11.93
N PRO A 160 6.16 4.41 12.37
CA PRO A 160 4.78 4.82 12.13
C PRO A 160 4.59 6.32 12.28
N ALA A 161 4.00 6.92 11.24
CA ALA A 161 3.76 8.36 11.13
C ALA A 161 5.01 9.26 11.07
N LEU A 162 6.22 8.70 10.97
CA LEU A 162 7.46 9.47 10.77
C LEU A 162 7.94 9.41 9.32
N HIS A 163 8.68 10.45 8.93
CA HIS A 163 9.39 10.53 7.67
C HIS A 163 10.88 10.73 7.97
N LEU A 164 11.76 9.90 7.41
CA LEU A 164 13.20 10.20 7.40
C LEU A 164 13.46 11.34 6.42
N ASP A 165 14.57 12.05 6.61
CA ASP A 165 14.96 13.22 5.80
C ASP A 165 14.92 12.98 4.28
N TRP A 166 15.13 11.75 3.83
CA TRP A 166 15.10 11.41 2.41
C TRP A 166 13.67 11.31 1.81
N ALA A 167 12.65 11.22 2.67
CA ALA A 167 11.23 11.27 2.34
C ALA A 167 10.61 12.60 2.80
N SER A 168 11.42 13.67 2.85
CA SER A 168 11.03 14.96 3.41
C SER A 168 10.00 15.75 2.59
N GLU A 169 9.89 15.47 1.30
CA GLU A 169 8.86 16.08 0.46
C GLU A 169 8.28 15.03 -0.50
N LEU A 170 6.99 14.74 -0.37
CA LEU A 170 6.32 13.70 -1.14
C LEU A 170 5.33 14.24 -2.18
N ALA A 171 5.09 15.54 -2.26
CA ALA A 171 4.23 16.09 -3.31
C ALA A 171 4.77 15.71 -4.70
N ILE A 172 3.90 15.40 -5.66
CA ILE A 172 4.32 15.00 -7.00
C ILE A 172 4.77 16.25 -7.78
N PRO A 173 5.99 16.29 -8.34
CA PRO A 173 6.44 17.43 -9.12
C PRO A 173 5.55 17.68 -10.36
N PRO A 174 5.32 18.94 -10.77
CA PRO A 174 4.53 19.25 -11.96
C PRO A 174 5.17 18.77 -13.26
N GLU A 175 6.47 18.44 -13.26
CA GLU A 175 7.17 17.85 -14.41
C GLU A 175 6.85 16.36 -14.63
N VAL A 176 6.18 15.71 -13.68
CA VAL A 176 5.57 14.39 -13.92
C VAL A 176 4.31 14.59 -14.74
N GLU A 177 4.27 14.05 -15.96
CA GLU A 177 3.15 14.30 -16.88
C GLU A 177 1.85 13.62 -16.43
N ARG A 178 1.98 12.43 -15.86
CA ARG A 178 0.86 11.61 -15.42
C ARG A 178 1.24 10.80 -14.19
N CYS A 179 0.54 11.03 -13.09
CA CYS A 179 0.61 10.22 -11.88
C CYS A 179 -0.74 9.54 -11.62
N VAL A 180 -0.71 8.23 -11.39
CA VAL A 180 -1.84 7.46 -10.87
C VAL A 180 -1.46 6.82 -9.54
N HIS A 181 -2.31 7.00 -8.55
CA HIS A 181 -2.13 6.41 -7.22
C HIS A 181 -3.32 5.53 -6.86
N TYR A 182 -3.10 4.22 -6.79
CA TYR A 182 -4.14 3.27 -6.42
C TYR A 182 -4.06 2.96 -4.94
N ILE A 183 -5.15 3.18 -4.21
CA ILE A 183 -5.18 3.09 -2.74
C ILE A 183 -6.13 2.01 -2.25
N SER A 184 -5.79 1.45 -1.10
CA SER A 184 -6.61 0.46 -0.39
C SER A 184 -7.77 1.13 0.34
N ALA A 185 -8.95 0.51 0.37
CA ALA A 185 -10.10 1.01 1.14
C ALA A 185 -10.21 0.38 2.54
N HIS A 186 -9.76 -0.88 2.68
CA HIS A 186 -9.91 -1.65 3.93
C HIS A 186 -8.66 -1.63 4.82
N GLU A 187 -7.55 -1.03 4.36
CA GLU A 187 -6.40 -0.83 5.23
C GLU A 187 -6.74 0.15 6.36
N VAL A 188 -6.37 -0.23 7.58
CA VAL A 188 -6.71 0.47 8.83
C VAL A 188 -5.56 0.49 9.83
N ARG A 189 -4.41 -0.13 9.50
CA ARG A 189 -3.24 -0.17 10.40
C ARG A 189 -2.65 1.21 10.62
N ARG A 190 -2.43 1.58 11.89
CA ARG A 190 -1.68 2.78 12.28
C ARG A 190 -0.29 2.85 11.64
N ALA A 191 0.38 1.72 11.48
CA ALA A 191 1.71 1.62 10.88
C ALA A 191 1.71 1.79 9.35
N PHE A 192 0.54 1.86 8.72
CA PHE A 192 0.36 2.03 7.28
C PHE A 192 -0.53 3.26 6.99
N PRO A 193 -0.17 4.46 7.48
CA PRO A 193 -0.85 5.68 7.07
C PRO A 193 -0.67 5.86 5.57
N LEU A 194 -1.71 6.37 4.91
CA LEU A 194 -1.68 6.67 3.49
C LEU A 194 -1.06 8.05 3.28
N ASP A 195 0.01 8.11 2.50
CA ASP A 195 0.51 9.37 1.94
C ASP A 195 -0.23 9.65 0.63
N SER A 196 -1.28 10.46 0.67
CA SER A 196 -2.06 10.76 -0.54
C SER A 196 -1.26 11.65 -1.50
N VAL A 197 -1.63 11.66 -2.78
CA VAL A 197 -1.05 12.61 -3.76
C VAL A 197 -1.62 14.02 -3.67
N ARG A 198 -2.68 14.24 -2.86
CA ARG A 198 -3.21 15.58 -2.59
C ARG A 198 -2.16 16.47 -1.91
N VAL A 199 -2.19 17.75 -2.26
CA VAL A 199 -1.45 18.83 -1.61
C VAL A 199 -2.47 19.81 -1.05
N ASP A 200 -2.45 20.02 0.26
CA ASP A 200 -3.46 20.81 0.99
C ASP A 200 -4.90 20.40 0.65
N LYS A 201 -5.13 19.07 0.58
CA LYS A 201 -6.41 18.43 0.24
C LYS A 201 -6.91 18.66 -1.20
N ALA A 202 -6.10 19.26 -2.07
CA ALA A 202 -6.40 19.40 -3.49
C ALA A 202 -5.54 18.45 -4.34
N TYR A 203 -6.11 17.91 -5.41
CA TYR A 203 -5.35 17.10 -6.37
C TYR A 203 -4.57 18.00 -7.33
N PRO A 204 -3.24 17.79 -7.47
CA PRO A 204 -2.50 18.36 -8.59
C PRO A 204 -3.08 17.91 -9.93
N THR A 205 -3.03 18.76 -10.96
CA THR A 205 -3.65 18.49 -12.27
C THR A 205 -3.08 17.28 -13.01
N ASN A 206 -1.87 16.86 -12.67
CA ASN A 206 -1.20 15.70 -13.21
C ASN A 206 -1.47 14.40 -12.42
N CYS A 207 -2.26 14.46 -11.34
CA CYS A 207 -2.47 13.35 -10.43
C CYS A 207 -3.93 12.86 -10.43
N GLU A 208 -4.10 11.54 -10.38
CA GLU A 208 -5.38 10.89 -10.08
C GLU A 208 -5.17 9.83 -9.00
N GLU A 209 -6.10 9.76 -8.06
CA GLU A 209 -6.07 8.80 -6.97
C GLU A 209 -7.36 7.98 -7.00
N VAL A 210 -7.22 6.65 -6.98
CA VAL A 210 -8.35 5.71 -7.20
C VAL A 210 -8.43 4.74 -6.04
N VAL A 211 -9.63 4.63 -5.45
CA VAL A 211 -9.91 3.73 -4.32
C VAL A 211 -10.24 2.33 -4.82
N TYR A 212 -9.56 1.33 -4.27
CA TYR A 212 -9.82 -0.09 -4.53
C TYR A 212 -10.25 -0.82 -3.25
N PRO A 213 -11.21 -1.76 -3.33
CA PRO A 213 -11.47 -2.69 -2.25
C PRO A 213 -10.24 -3.57 -2.01
N GLY A 214 -10.01 -3.86 -0.73
CA GLY A 214 -8.92 -4.71 -0.25
C GLY A 214 -8.10 -3.99 0.81
N VAL A 215 -7.18 -4.71 1.46
CA VAL A 215 -6.13 -4.15 2.31
C VAL A 215 -4.87 -3.84 1.49
N HIS A 216 -3.78 -3.37 2.12
CA HIS A 216 -2.57 -2.88 1.45
C HIS A 216 -2.06 -3.75 0.27
N SER A 217 -1.86 -5.06 0.51
CA SER A 217 -1.34 -5.98 -0.51
C SER A 217 -2.42 -6.56 -1.43
N ASP A 218 -3.70 -6.34 -1.14
CA ASP A 218 -4.79 -6.60 -2.12
C ASP A 218 -4.75 -5.58 -3.26
N VAL A 219 -4.14 -4.41 -3.04
CA VAL A 219 -3.96 -3.37 -4.08
C VAL A 219 -2.58 -3.45 -4.72
N GLY A 220 -1.52 -3.54 -3.91
CA GLY A 220 -0.15 -3.59 -4.41
C GLY A 220 0.35 -4.97 -4.83
N GLY A 221 -0.40 -6.04 -4.56
CA GLY A 221 0.02 -7.43 -4.72
C GLY A 221 1.01 -7.86 -3.63
N GLY A 222 1.18 -9.18 -3.45
CA GLY A 222 2.15 -9.75 -2.50
C GLY A 222 1.57 -10.78 -1.53
N TYR A 223 0.24 -10.95 -1.49
CA TYR A 223 -0.36 -12.14 -0.89
C TYR A 223 -0.08 -13.38 -1.75
N GLY A 224 0.02 -14.53 -1.10
CA GLY A 224 0.14 -15.82 -1.76
C GLY A 224 -1.20 -16.52 -1.90
N PRO A 225 -1.25 -17.60 -2.69
CA PRO A 225 -2.47 -18.39 -2.82
C PRO A 225 -2.90 -18.94 -1.45
N ASP A 226 -4.19 -18.81 -1.13
CA ASP A 226 -4.83 -19.28 0.10
C ASP A 226 -4.26 -18.69 1.40
N GLU A 227 -3.49 -17.60 1.34
CA GLU A 227 -3.08 -16.86 2.52
C GLU A 227 -4.33 -16.30 3.20
N GLN A 228 -4.46 -16.53 4.51
CA GLN A 228 -5.68 -16.24 5.27
C GLN A 228 -6.96 -16.91 4.71
N GLY A 229 -6.82 -17.94 3.87
CA GLY A 229 -7.94 -18.60 3.21
C GLY A 229 -8.61 -17.76 2.14
N ARG A 230 -7.85 -16.86 1.50
CA ARG A 230 -8.31 -15.97 0.42
C ARG A 230 -7.58 -16.25 -0.87
N THR A 231 -8.25 -15.93 -1.98
CA THR A 231 -7.66 -15.91 -3.31
C THR A 231 -6.98 -14.56 -3.54
N GLN A 232 -5.77 -14.57 -4.11
CA GLN A 232 -4.95 -13.37 -4.32
C GLN A 232 -5.36 -12.50 -5.53
N ASP A 233 -6.37 -12.94 -6.29
CA ASP A 233 -6.70 -12.42 -7.62
C ASP A 233 -7.27 -11.00 -7.60
N LEU A 234 -7.73 -10.51 -6.44
CA LEU A 234 -8.19 -9.12 -6.30
C LEU A 234 -7.12 -8.12 -6.72
N SER A 235 -5.85 -8.41 -6.42
CA SER A 235 -4.71 -7.56 -6.78
C SER A 235 -4.42 -7.50 -8.27
N LEU A 236 -5.00 -8.40 -9.08
CA LEU A 236 -4.83 -8.38 -10.53
C LEU A 236 -5.65 -7.25 -11.19
N ILE A 237 -6.73 -6.78 -10.53
CA ILE A 237 -7.56 -5.69 -11.04
C ILE A 237 -6.75 -4.37 -11.07
N PRO A 238 -6.21 -3.87 -9.94
CA PRO A 238 -5.34 -2.69 -9.97
C PRO A 238 -4.07 -2.90 -10.80
N LEU A 239 -3.55 -4.14 -10.92
CA LEU A 239 -2.46 -4.44 -11.85
C LEU A 239 -2.83 -4.16 -13.32
N ARG A 240 -3.98 -4.68 -13.76
CA ARG A 240 -4.50 -4.49 -15.13
C ARG A 240 -4.81 -3.03 -15.43
N HIS A 241 -5.41 -2.32 -14.49
CA HIS A 241 -5.67 -0.89 -14.64
C HIS A 241 -4.36 -0.08 -14.74
N MET A 242 -3.35 -0.41 -13.92
CA MET A 242 -2.05 0.25 -13.94
C MET A 242 -1.32 -0.02 -15.25
N LEU A 243 -1.35 -1.26 -15.76
CA LEU A 243 -0.82 -1.62 -17.06
C LEU A 243 -1.46 -0.78 -18.17
N ALA A 244 -2.79 -0.60 -18.13
CA ALA A 244 -3.51 0.19 -19.12
C ALA A 244 -3.17 1.70 -19.04
N GLU A 245 -3.02 2.27 -17.85
CA GLU A 245 -2.57 3.66 -17.64
C GLU A 245 -1.13 3.86 -18.14
N ALA A 246 -0.23 2.92 -17.83
CA ALA A 246 1.16 2.95 -18.27
C ALA A 246 1.28 2.86 -19.80
N LEU A 247 0.57 1.92 -20.44
CA LEU A 247 0.55 1.78 -21.90
C LEU A 247 -0.01 3.05 -22.59
N ARG A 248 -1.10 3.63 -22.05
CA ARG A 248 -1.66 4.90 -22.54
C ARG A 248 -0.67 6.07 -22.43
N SER A 249 0.19 6.03 -21.42
CA SER A 249 1.23 7.04 -21.19
C SER A 249 2.52 6.78 -21.99
N GLY A 250 2.55 5.75 -22.84
CA GLY A 250 3.68 5.42 -23.70
C GLY A 250 4.82 4.70 -22.97
N VAL A 251 4.56 4.10 -21.80
CA VAL A 251 5.56 3.27 -21.12
C VAL A 251 5.82 2.01 -21.95
N PRO A 252 7.09 1.63 -22.20
CA PRO A 252 7.43 0.47 -23.03
C PRO A 252 7.19 -0.85 -22.27
N LEU A 253 5.92 -1.20 -22.08
CA LEU A 253 5.47 -2.49 -21.55
C LEU A 253 4.96 -3.36 -22.71
N LYS A 254 5.09 -4.68 -22.58
CA LYS A 254 4.46 -5.65 -23.49
C LYS A 254 2.95 -5.57 -23.33
N ALA A 255 2.22 -5.47 -24.45
CA ALA A 255 0.78 -5.68 -24.45
C ALA A 255 0.45 -7.16 -24.17
N LEU A 256 -0.79 -7.46 -23.78
CA LEU A 256 -1.18 -8.81 -23.35
C LEU A 256 -0.88 -9.88 -24.39
N ASP A 257 -1.16 -9.61 -25.66
CA ASP A 257 -0.91 -10.49 -26.80
C ASP A 257 0.59 -10.69 -27.09
N GLN A 258 1.45 -9.80 -26.60
CA GLN A 258 2.91 -9.86 -26.71
C GLN A 258 3.60 -10.51 -25.50
N MET A 259 2.87 -10.76 -24.41
CA MET A 259 3.41 -11.40 -23.20
C MET A 259 3.63 -12.90 -23.41
N ASP A 260 4.68 -13.43 -22.78
CA ASP A 260 4.87 -14.88 -22.65
C ASP A 260 3.67 -15.49 -21.91
N PRO A 261 3.16 -16.68 -22.29
CA PRO A 261 1.94 -17.25 -21.71
C PRO A 261 1.94 -17.30 -20.18
N GLN A 262 3.06 -17.68 -19.57
CA GLN A 262 3.21 -17.75 -18.12
C GLN A 262 3.12 -16.38 -17.43
N LEU A 263 3.59 -15.31 -18.07
CA LEU A 263 3.45 -13.95 -17.54
C LEU A 263 2.03 -13.43 -17.75
N ARG A 264 1.41 -13.81 -18.87
CA ARG A 264 0.07 -13.38 -19.24
C ARG A 264 -0.99 -13.84 -18.23
N GLU A 265 -0.81 -15.00 -17.60
CA GLU A 265 -1.70 -15.51 -16.55
C GLU A 265 -1.92 -14.50 -15.42
N ASP A 266 -0.85 -13.86 -14.95
CA ASP A 266 -0.89 -12.81 -13.92
C ASP A 266 -1.70 -11.57 -14.34
N PHE A 267 -1.94 -11.40 -15.63
CA PHE A 267 -2.73 -10.30 -16.13
C PHE A 267 -4.10 -10.78 -16.60
N GLN A 268 -4.40 -12.06 -16.79
CA GLN A 268 -5.68 -12.49 -17.36
C GLN A 268 -6.86 -12.20 -16.42
N LEU A 269 -7.61 -11.15 -16.75
CA LEU A 269 -8.90 -10.81 -16.17
C LEU A 269 -9.90 -10.75 -17.31
N ASP A 270 -10.48 -11.89 -17.64
CA ASP A 270 -11.57 -11.93 -18.62
C ASP A 270 -12.80 -11.24 -18.04
N ASP A 271 -13.63 -10.65 -18.89
CA ASP A 271 -14.88 -9.98 -18.46
C ASP A 271 -15.83 -10.96 -17.75
N ASN A 272 -15.75 -12.24 -18.11
CA ASN A 272 -16.52 -13.33 -17.50
C ASN A 272 -15.81 -13.97 -16.29
N ALA A 273 -14.60 -13.51 -15.92
CA ALA A 273 -13.91 -14.02 -14.75
C ALA A 273 -14.73 -13.68 -13.50
N ARG A 274 -14.82 -14.66 -12.59
CA ARG A 274 -15.63 -14.54 -11.37
C ARG A 274 -15.27 -13.30 -10.55
N ILE A 275 -13.97 -13.04 -10.40
CA ILE A 275 -13.47 -11.88 -9.66
C ILE A 275 -13.86 -10.54 -10.31
N THR A 276 -13.82 -10.44 -11.64
CA THR A 276 -14.26 -9.25 -12.38
C THR A 276 -15.73 -8.94 -12.09
N LYS A 277 -16.59 -9.96 -12.19
CA LYS A 277 -18.02 -9.79 -11.90
C LYS A 277 -18.26 -9.41 -10.44
N LEU A 278 -17.62 -10.10 -9.49
CA LEU A 278 -17.76 -9.81 -8.07
C LEU A 278 -17.31 -8.40 -7.72
N TYR A 279 -16.20 -7.94 -8.32
CA TYR A 279 -15.70 -6.59 -8.15
C TYR A 279 -16.72 -5.55 -8.64
N THR A 280 -17.25 -5.70 -9.86
CA THR A 280 -18.25 -4.77 -10.42
C THR A 280 -19.54 -4.75 -9.61
N ASP A 281 -20.05 -5.93 -9.23
CA ASP A 281 -21.26 -6.05 -8.41
C ASP A 281 -21.05 -5.46 -7.00
N TYR A 282 -19.86 -5.66 -6.40
CA TYR A 282 -19.50 -5.07 -5.12
C TYR A 282 -19.46 -3.54 -5.20
N LEU A 283 -18.81 -2.97 -6.22
CA LEU A 283 -18.78 -1.52 -6.41
C LEU A 283 -20.19 -0.94 -6.58
N SER A 284 -21.05 -1.66 -7.31
CA SER A 284 -22.45 -1.28 -7.51
C SER A 284 -23.28 -1.35 -6.22
N ALA A 285 -22.84 -2.14 -5.23
CA ALA A 285 -23.48 -2.30 -3.94
C ALA A 285 -22.98 -1.29 -2.88
N LEU A 286 -21.96 -0.49 -3.19
CA LEU A 286 -21.46 0.51 -2.25
C LEU A 286 -22.53 1.60 -2.02
N PRO A 287 -22.72 2.03 -0.76
CA PRO A 287 -23.45 3.26 -0.48
C PRO A 287 -22.82 4.44 -1.23
N ALA A 288 -23.65 5.39 -1.65
CA ALA A 288 -23.15 6.63 -2.25
C ALA A 288 -22.21 7.36 -1.26
N PRO A 289 -21.05 7.87 -1.73
CA PRO A 289 -20.17 8.65 -0.88
C PRO A 289 -20.86 9.94 -0.45
N SER A 290 -20.48 10.48 0.71
CA SER A 290 -21.04 11.75 1.21
C SER A 290 -20.58 12.98 0.43
N SER A 291 -19.45 12.85 -0.26
CA SER A 291 -18.76 13.89 -1.03
C SER A 291 -17.66 13.25 -1.88
N ASP A 292 -17.04 14.04 -2.75
CA ASP A 292 -16.01 13.56 -3.69
C ASP A 292 -14.59 13.55 -3.11
N ASP A 293 -14.42 13.83 -1.81
CA ASP A 293 -13.13 13.69 -1.13
C ASP A 293 -12.75 12.24 -0.86
N LEU A 294 -11.45 11.99 -0.73
CA LEU A 294 -10.87 10.65 -0.59
C LEU A 294 -11.44 9.88 0.60
N GLU A 295 -11.58 10.54 1.75
CA GLU A 295 -12.15 9.98 2.96
C GLU A 295 -13.57 9.45 2.70
N SER A 296 -14.39 10.27 2.03
CA SER A 296 -15.77 9.95 1.68
C SER A 296 -15.89 8.86 0.62
N LEU A 297 -14.89 8.67 -0.24
CA LEU A 297 -14.80 7.53 -1.16
C LEU A 297 -14.39 6.23 -0.45
N ILE A 298 -13.56 6.30 0.60
CA ILE A 298 -13.13 5.13 1.38
C ILE A 298 -14.25 4.65 2.32
N HIS A 299 -15.00 5.56 2.93
CA HIS A 299 -15.95 5.22 3.98
C HIS A 299 -17.03 4.18 3.61
N PRO A 300 -17.65 4.19 2.40
CA PRO A 300 -18.64 3.19 1.99
C PRO A 300 -18.11 1.76 2.05
N HIS A 301 -16.86 1.54 1.66
CA HIS A 301 -16.21 0.22 1.71
C HIS A 301 -16.13 -0.31 3.15
N ARG A 302 -15.68 0.55 4.07
CA ARG A 302 -15.53 0.20 5.49
C ARG A 302 -16.88 -0.01 6.18
N TYR A 303 -17.86 0.84 5.86
CA TYR A 303 -19.23 0.68 6.33
C TYR A 303 -19.76 -0.72 5.97
N LEU A 304 -19.59 -1.11 4.71
CA LEU A 304 -20.05 -2.39 4.21
C LEU A 304 -19.28 -3.57 4.84
N ASN A 305 -17.98 -3.42 5.13
CA ASN A 305 -17.20 -4.40 5.87
C ASN A 305 -17.73 -4.62 7.30
N PHE A 306 -18.02 -3.55 8.05
CA PHE A 306 -18.58 -3.68 9.41
C PHE A 306 -19.97 -4.29 9.42
N ARG A 307 -20.81 -3.93 8.43
CA ARG A 307 -22.13 -4.53 8.25
C ARG A 307 -22.02 -6.03 7.95
N TRP A 308 -21.11 -6.43 7.06
CA TRP A 308 -20.83 -7.83 6.76
C TRP A 308 -20.40 -8.60 8.01
N ARG A 309 -19.43 -8.06 8.78
CA ARG A 309 -18.94 -8.69 10.02
C ARG A 309 -20.02 -8.83 11.10
N SER A 310 -20.95 -7.88 11.19
CA SER A 310 -22.12 -7.98 12.07
C SER A 310 -23.03 -9.14 11.68
N ILE A 311 -23.29 -9.33 10.38
CA ILE A 311 -24.07 -10.47 9.88
C ILE A 311 -23.36 -11.78 10.22
N LEU A 312 -22.05 -11.88 10.03
CA LEU A 312 -21.31 -13.09 10.40
C LEU A 312 -21.46 -13.42 11.88
N SER A 313 -21.35 -12.40 12.74
CA SER A 313 -21.50 -12.53 14.19
C SER A 313 -22.89 -13.06 14.56
N ARG A 314 -23.95 -12.44 14.03
CA ARG A 314 -25.35 -12.81 14.32
C ARG A 314 -25.70 -14.24 13.89
N HIS A 315 -25.00 -14.76 12.87
CA HIS A 315 -25.23 -16.10 12.32
C HIS A 315 -24.19 -17.15 12.75
N ASN A 316 -23.19 -16.77 13.55
CA ASN A 316 -22.04 -17.61 13.89
C ASN A 316 -21.33 -18.20 12.64
N ALA A 317 -21.19 -17.39 11.60
CA ALA A 317 -20.69 -17.79 10.28
C ALA A 317 -19.15 -17.81 10.23
N ASP A 318 -18.52 -18.61 11.10
CA ASP A 318 -17.06 -18.77 11.19
C ASP A 318 -16.45 -19.23 9.85
N GLU A 319 -17.20 -19.96 9.03
CA GLU A 319 -16.78 -20.39 7.69
C GLU A 319 -16.52 -19.22 6.74
N ARG A 320 -17.29 -18.13 6.85
CA ARG A 320 -17.08 -16.92 6.04
C ARG A 320 -15.91 -16.08 6.57
N VAL A 321 -15.66 -16.13 7.89
CA VAL A 321 -14.46 -15.51 8.48
C VAL A 321 -13.20 -16.21 7.98
N LEU A 322 -13.23 -17.54 7.86
CA LEU A 322 -12.07 -18.35 7.51
C LEU A 322 -11.87 -18.56 6.00
N GLY A 323 -12.91 -18.45 5.18
CA GLY A 323 -12.83 -18.78 3.76
C GLY A 323 -12.31 -20.22 3.57
N HIS A 324 -11.32 -20.41 2.70
CA HIS A 324 -10.75 -21.75 2.44
C HIS A 324 -10.04 -22.39 3.65
N LEU A 325 -9.71 -21.62 4.71
CA LEU A 325 -9.15 -22.20 5.92
C LEU A 325 -10.17 -23.05 6.69
N TYR A 326 -11.47 -22.80 6.51
CA TYR A 326 -12.51 -23.55 7.22
C TYR A 326 -12.46 -25.05 6.90
N GLU A 327 -12.18 -25.39 5.63
CA GLU A 327 -12.04 -26.78 5.17
C GLU A 327 -10.89 -27.52 5.87
N LYS A 328 -9.87 -26.79 6.33
CA LYS A 328 -8.69 -27.35 6.99
C LYS A 328 -8.91 -27.58 8.49
N VAL A 329 -9.65 -26.69 9.15
CA VAL A 329 -9.76 -26.70 10.63
C VAL A 329 -11.11 -27.22 11.14
N GLY A 330 -12.18 -27.03 10.38
CA GLY A 330 -13.53 -27.51 10.72
C GLY A 330 -14.21 -26.83 11.92
N ALA A 331 -15.47 -27.18 12.15
CA ALA A 331 -16.34 -26.55 13.16
C ALA A 331 -15.84 -26.74 14.61
N ALA A 332 -15.29 -27.91 14.94
CA ALA A 332 -14.83 -28.19 16.30
C ALA A 332 -13.65 -27.29 16.71
N PHE A 333 -12.71 -27.04 15.79
CA PHE A 333 -11.65 -26.07 16.00
C PHE A 333 -12.24 -24.68 16.22
N CYS A 334 -13.14 -24.25 15.33
CA CYS A 334 -13.74 -22.91 15.38
C CYS A 334 -14.43 -22.65 16.72
N ALA A 335 -15.21 -23.62 17.22
CA ALA A 335 -15.89 -23.52 18.52
C ALA A 335 -14.92 -23.40 19.72
N SER A 336 -13.67 -23.86 19.59
CA SER A 336 -12.67 -23.85 20.67
C SER A 336 -11.91 -22.52 20.82
N ILE A 337 -11.96 -21.63 19.81
CA ILE A 337 -11.13 -20.42 19.80
C ILE A 337 -11.75 -19.32 20.69
N PRO A 338 -11.08 -18.78 21.71
CA PRO A 338 -11.64 -17.64 22.44
C PRO A 338 -11.42 -16.33 21.68
N ALA A 339 -12.13 -15.26 22.07
CA ALA A 339 -11.84 -13.92 21.58
C ALA A 339 -10.38 -13.50 21.85
N GLY A 340 -9.74 -12.82 20.90
CA GLY A 340 -8.41 -12.23 21.09
C GLY A 340 -8.42 -11.24 22.25
N THR A 341 -7.35 -11.15 23.04
CA THR A 341 -7.15 -10.25 24.17
C THR A 341 -6.13 -9.17 23.79
N ASN A 342 -5.85 -8.25 24.71
CA ASN A 342 -4.76 -7.30 24.51
C ASN A 342 -3.37 -7.96 24.56
N GLU A 343 -3.26 -9.23 24.98
CA GLU A 343 -1.98 -9.97 24.98
C GLU A 343 -1.64 -10.54 23.60
N ASP A 344 -2.66 -10.76 22.74
CA ASP A 344 -2.44 -11.20 21.35
C ASP A 344 -1.87 -10.09 20.47
N HIS A 345 -1.85 -8.86 20.96
CA HIS A 345 -1.27 -7.72 20.27
C HIS A 345 -0.22 -7.11 21.18
N PRO A 346 0.95 -6.71 20.65
CA PRO A 346 1.84 -5.87 21.42
C PRO A 346 1.08 -4.64 21.92
N THR A 347 1.39 -4.18 23.14
CA THR A 347 0.98 -2.87 23.63
C THR A 347 1.26 -1.82 22.56
N CYS A 348 0.47 -0.74 22.48
CA CYS A 348 0.60 0.29 21.44
C CYS A 348 2.04 0.82 21.33
N GLN A 349 2.85 0.14 20.52
CA GLN A 349 4.22 0.51 20.24
C GLN A 349 4.13 1.40 19.00
N PRO A 350 4.44 2.70 19.12
CA PRO A 350 4.39 3.60 17.99
C PRO A 350 5.44 3.25 16.93
N ASN A 351 6.39 2.34 17.20
CA ASN A 351 7.61 2.16 16.41
C ASN A 351 7.88 0.73 15.88
N GLU A 352 7.02 -0.25 16.21
CA GLU A 352 7.29 -1.65 15.87
C GLU A 352 6.12 -2.30 15.14
N TRP A 353 6.43 -2.90 13.98
CA TRP A 353 5.54 -3.82 13.30
C TRP A 353 5.98 -5.24 13.66
N VAL A 354 5.12 -5.95 14.41
CA VAL A 354 5.38 -7.32 14.89
C VAL A 354 4.20 -8.23 14.53
N TYR A 355 3.68 -8.12 13.30
CA TYR A 355 2.50 -8.89 12.89
C TYR A 355 2.69 -9.50 11.49
N ASP A 356 3.45 -10.59 11.44
CA ASP A 356 3.49 -11.48 10.27
C ASP A 356 2.21 -12.34 10.24
N VAL A 357 1.65 -12.54 9.04
CA VAL A 357 0.65 -13.60 8.83
C VAL A 357 1.35 -14.93 9.14
N PRO A 358 0.86 -15.72 10.11
CA PRO A 358 1.51 -16.98 10.46
C PRO A 358 1.64 -17.87 9.24
N LYS A 359 2.76 -18.60 9.11
CA LYS A 359 2.92 -19.54 7.98
C LYS A 359 1.98 -20.75 8.11
N ASP A 360 1.63 -21.10 9.33
CA ASP A 360 0.79 -22.26 9.64
C ASP A 360 -0.72 -21.92 9.45
N PRO A 361 -1.46 -22.68 8.64
CA PRO A 361 -2.89 -22.44 8.39
C PRO A 361 -3.78 -22.45 9.63
N GLU A 362 -3.49 -23.30 10.63
CA GLU A 362 -4.28 -23.32 11.87
C GLU A 362 -4.02 -22.06 12.70
N GLN A 363 -2.78 -21.57 12.73
CA GLN A 363 -2.44 -20.30 13.37
C GLN A 363 -3.09 -19.11 12.65
N GLN A 364 -3.15 -19.11 11.32
CA GLN A 364 -3.90 -18.10 10.56
C GLN A 364 -5.39 -18.15 10.92
N ALA A 365 -6.00 -19.34 10.94
CA ALA A 365 -7.42 -19.50 11.27
C ALA A 365 -7.72 -19.03 12.70
N ARG A 366 -6.87 -19.41 13.67
CA ARG A 366 -6.94 -18.95 15.05
C ARG A 366 -6.89 -17.43 15.11
N GLN A 367 -5.95 -16.82 14.40
CA GLN A 367 -5.77 -15.37 14.38
C GLN A 367 -7.01 -14.65 13.83
N LEU A 368 -7.56 -15.07 12.69
CA LEU A 368 -8.75 -14.46 12.09
C LEU A 368 -10.00 -14.56 12.99
N LEU A 369 -10.24 -15.74 13.58
CA LEU A 369 -11.37 -15.93 14.50
C LEU A 369 -11.21 -15.13 15.79
N ARG A 370 -9.98 -15.06 16.33
CA ARG A 370 -9.67 -14.23 17.50
C ARG A 370 -10.01 -12.77 17.24
N GLU A 371 -9.64 -12.25 16.08
CA GLU A 371 -9.92 -10.86 15.72
C GLU A 371 -11.40 -10.58 15.47
N GLN A 372 -12.11 -11.49 14.81
CA GLN A 372 -13.56 -11.35 14.63
C GLN A 372 -14.29 -11.32 15.99
N ARG A 373 -13.97 -12.26 16.88
CA ARG A 373 -14.59 -12.31 18.22
C ARG A 373 -14.15 -11.14 19.10
N ARG A 374 -12.94 -10.64 18.90
CA ARG A 374 -12.45 -9.44 19.59
C ARG A 374 -13.22 -8.19 19.13
N LEU A 375 -13.51 -8.06 17.84
CA LEU A 375 -14.38 -7.01 17.32
C LEU A 375 -15.76 -7.05 17.99
N GLU A 376 -16.39 -8.22 18.08
CA GLU A 376 -17.71 -8.37 18.72
C GLU A 376 -17.71 -7.83 20.16
N ARG A 377 -16.70 -8.18 20.97
CA ARG A 377 -16.56 -7.61 22.32
C ARG A 377 -16.35 -6.10 22.32
N HIS A 378 -15.60 -5.58 21.34
CA HIS A 378 -15.37 -4.14 21.23
C HIS A 378 -16.62 -3.37 20.82
N ILE A 379 -17.50 -3.95 19.98
CA ILE A 379 -18.79 -3.34 19.67
C ILE A 379 -19.62 -3.16 20.94
N GLU A 380 -19.66 -4.17 21.81
CA GLU A 380 -20.37 -4.06 23.08
C GLU A 380 -19.77 -2.98 23.98
N PHE A 381 -18.44 -2.81 23.99
CA PHE A 381 -17.80 -1.67 24.65
C PHE A 381 -18.22 -0.32 24.05
N LEU A 382 -18.29 -0.20 22.72
CA LEU A 382 -18.72 1.05 22.05
C LEU A 382 -20.15 1.47 22.40
N ARG A 383 -21.01 0.53 22.80
CA ARG A 383 -22.36 0.88 23.27
C ARG A 383 -22.33 1.65 24.60
N ASN A 384 -21.27 1.46 25.40
CA ASN A 384 -21.12 2.09 26.71
C ASN A 384 -19.63 2.29 27.08
N PRO A 385 -18.91 3.23 26.42
CA PRO A 385 -17.46 3.35 26.51
C PRO A 385 -17.04 4.03 27.82
N ILE A 386 -17.01 3.26 28.90
CA ILE A 386 -16.53 3.70 30.21
C ILE A 386 -15.00 3.49 30.25
N GLU A 387 -14.25 4.59 30.28
CA GLU A 387 -12.79 4.55 30.31
C GLU A 387 -12.26 4.84 31.72
N PRO A 388 -11.31 4.05 32.25
CA PRO A 388 -10.60 4.39 33.48
C PRO A 388 -9.78 5.67 33.29
N HIS A 389 -10.18 6.76 33.93
CA HIS A 389 -9.43 8.03 33.97
C HIS A 389 -8.60 8.15 35.25
N ALA A 390 -7.38 8.66 35.13
CA ALA A 390 -6.58 9.09 36.28
C ALA A 390 -7.06 10.49 36.74
N GLY A 391 -7.72 10.60 37.90
CA GLY A 391 -8.17 11.89 38.45
C GLY A 391 -9.40 11.83 39.36
N ASN A 392 -9.85 13.01 39.79
CA ASN A 392 -11.01 13.17 40.69
C ASN A 392 -12.30 12.80 39.94
N ARG A 393 -12.96 11.73 40.41
CA ARG A 393 -14.05 11.06 39.71
C ARG A 393 -15.39 11.80 39.86
N SER A 394 -16.16 11.89 38.79
CA SER A 394 -17.63 11.89 38.91
C SER A 394 -18.07 10.44 39.19
N TYR A 395 -18.86 10.25 40.25
CA TYR A 395 -19.46 8.96 40.57
C TYR A 395 -20.97 9.03 40.32
N PRO A 396 -21.57 8.09 39.57
CA PRO A 396 -20.94 6.94 38.91
C PRO A 396 -20.14 7.34 37.65
N PRO A 397 -19.15 6.51 37.21
CA PRO A 397 -18.37 6.78 36.01
C PRO A 397 -19.29 6.89 34.79
N GLN A 398 -19.10 7.96 34.01
CA GLN A 398 -19.92 8.24 32.83
C GLN A 398 -19.22 7.75 31.56
N PRO A 399 -19.98 7.25 30.57
CA PRO A 399 -19.43 6.92 29.26
C PRO A 399 -18.92 8.18 28.57
N ARG A 400 -17.81 8.09 27.84
CA ARG A 400 -17.37 9.19 26.98
C ARG A 400 -18.23 9.30 25.72
N GLU A 401 -18.19 10.45 25.08
CA GLU A 401 -18.79 10.57 23.75
C GLU A 401 -18.07 9.71 22.72
N LEU A 402 -18.87 9.17 21.79
CA LEU A 402 -18.36 8.42 20.64
C LEU A 402 -17.79 9.36 19.59
N ARG A 403 -16.64 8.97 19.04
CA ARG A 403 -16.00 9.63 17.90
C ARG A 403 -16.85 9.43 16.63
N PRO A 404 -16.70 10.27 15.59
CA PRO A 404 -17.43 10.11 14.33
C PRO A 404 -17.27 8.73 13.69
N TYR A 405 -16.06 8.17 13.72
CA TYR A 405 -15.79 6.84 13.17
C TYR A 405 -16.46 5.72 13.99
N GLU A 406 -16.45 5.81 15.32
CA GLU A 406 -17.14 4.84 16.20
C GLU A 406 -18.66 4.86 15.98
N LYS A 407 -19.25 6.05 15.81
CA LYS A 407 -20.66 6.19 15.42
C LYS A 407 -20.94 5.51 14.09
N LYS A 408 -20.04 5.62 13.10
CA LYS A 408 -20.16 4.95 11.79
C LYS A 408 -20.04 3.42 11.93
N ILE A 409 -19.12 2.93 12.76
CA ILE A 409 -19.00 1.49 13.06
C ILE A 409 -20.31 0.96 13.66
N LEU A 410 -20.83 1.62 14.70
CA LEU A 410 -22.09 1.19 15.34
C LEU A 410 -23.27 1.27 14.36
N ALA A 411 -23.37 2.33 13.57
CA ALA A 411 -24.43 2.46 12.56
C ALA A 411 -24.39 1.29 11.56
N ALA A 412 -23.20 0.95 11.04
CA ALA A 412 -23.03 -0.19 10.15
C ALA A 412 -23.34 -1.53 10.83
N TRP A 413 -22.90 -1.68 12.08
CA TRP A 413 -23.06 -2.92 12.84
C TRP A 413 -24.52 -3.18 13.21
N ASP A 414 -25.27 -2.13 13.54
CA ASP A 414 -26.66 -2.24 14.00
C ASP A 414 -27.66 -2.32 12.84
N GLU A 415 -27.27 -1.90 11.62
CA GLU A 415 -28.12 -1.99 10.43
C GLU A 415 -28.63 -3.42 10.21
N ALA A 416 -29.96 -3.56 10.19
CA ALA A 416 -30.63 -4.84 9.99
C ALA A 416 -30.72 -5.21 8.50
N GLY A 417 -31.03 -6.48 8.23
CA GLY A 417 -31.28 -7.01 6.89
C GLY A 417 -30.10 -7.79 6.32
N THR A 418 -30.21 -8.13 5.04
CA THR A 418 -29.23 -8.94 4.31
C THR A 418 -28.21 -8.06 3.60
N ILE A 419 -27.03 -8.63 3.33
CA ILE A 419 -26.02 -8.03 2.48
C ILE A 419 -26.07 -8.65 1.08
N PRO A 420 -25.78 -7.90 -0.01
CA PRO A 420 -25.74 -8.48 -1.34
C PRO A 420 -24.74 -9.64 -1.43
N LEU A 421 -25.10 -10.69 -2.14
CA LEU A 421 -24.27 -11.90 -2.24
C LEU A 421 -22.86 -11.62 -2.77
N ALA A 422 -22.73 -10.73 -3.76
CA ALA A 422 -21.43 -10.35 -4.30
C ALA A 422 -20.52 -9.69 -3.26
N VAL A 423 -21.09 -8.97 -2.31
CA VAL A 423 -20.35 -8.32 -1.23
C VAL A 423 -19.81 -9.35 -0.26
N ASP A 424 -20.67 -10.27 0.17
CA ASP A 424 -20.26 -11.39 1.02
C ASP A 424 -19.18 -12.25 0.34
N GLN A 425 -19.36 -12.60 -0.94
CA GLN A 425 -18.38 -13.39 -1.70
C GLN A 425 -17.05 -12.68 -1.89
N LEU A 426 -17.04 -11.39 -2.23
CA LEU A 426 -15.78 -10.65 -2.37
C LEU A 426 -15.04 -10.54 -1.04
N LEU A 427 -15.75 -10.20 0.05
CA LEU A 427 -15.16 -10.03 1.38
C LEU A 427 -14.63 -11.35 1.96
N ALA A 428 -15.38 -12.45 1.81
CA ALA A 428 -15.03 -13.74 2.38
C ALA A 428 -13.95 -14.49 1.59
N GLU A 429 -13.80 -14.24 0.29
CA GLU A 429 -13.01 -15.11 -0.58
C GLU A 429 -11.81 -14.41 -1.23
N TYR A 430 -11.78 -13.08 -1.27
CA TYR A 430 -10.72 -12.33 -1.96
C TYR A 430 -10.09 -11.21 -1.12
N ILE A 431 -10.80 -10.64 -0.15
CA ILE A 431 -10.25 -9.56 0.68
C ILE A 431 -9.57 -10.15 1.90
N HIS A 432 -8.27 -9.86 2.02
CA HIS A 432 -7.46 -10.26 3.15
C HIS A 432 -7.74 -9.37 4.37
N GLU A 433 -7.38 -9.86 5.54
CA GLU A 433 -7.36 -9.09 6.78
C GLU A 433 -5.97 -8.48 7.01
N SER A 434 -5.95 -7.18 7.27
CA SER A 434 -4.86 -6.46 7.93
C SER A 434 -4.47 -7.02 9.33
N VAL A 435 -5.31 -7.89 9.92
CA VAL A 435 -5.31 -8.46 11.27
C VAL A 435 -5.10 -7.44 12.39
N ALA A 436 -5.39 -6.18 12.11
CA ALA A 436 -4.94 -5.07 12.94
C ALA A 436 -5.99 -3.97 13.05
N ALA A 437 -7.26 -4.31 12.77
CA ALA A 437 -8.36 -3.38 12.93
C ALA A 437 -8.50 -2.87 14.38
N PHE A 438 -7.96 -3.60 15.36
CA PHE A 438 -8.01 -3.23 16.77
C PHE A 438 -6.65 -3.53 17.42
N THR A 439 -5.78 -2.55 17.61
CA THR A 439 -4.57 -2.77 18.44
C THR A 439 -4.94 -2.80 19.93
N SER A 440 -3.98 -2.89 20.86
CA SER A 440 -4.32 -2.86 22.30
C SER A 440 -5.12 -1.61 22.67
N TRP A 441 -6.06 -1.72 23.61
CA TRP A 441 -6.76 -0.55 24.16
C TRP A 441 -5.76 0.45 24.80
N PRO A 442 -5.90 1.79 24.62
CA PRO A 442 -7.01 2.52 24.02
C PRO A 442 -6.88 2.76 22.50
N CYS A 443 -5.92 2.11 21.83
CA CYS A 443 -5.72 2.28 20.38
C CYS A 443 -6.74 1.48 19.54
N ALA A 444 -7.46 0.52 20.12
CA ALA A 444 -8.62 -0.07 19.45
C ALA A 444 -9.70 1.01 19.22
N LEU A 445 -10.35 0.99 18.05
CA LEU A 445 -11.61 1.73 17.76
C LEU A 445 -11.48 3.20 17.32
N TRP A 446 -10.37 3.57 16.67
CA TRP A 446 -10.30 4.78 15.85
C TRP A 446 -9.90 4.42 14.42
N GLU A 447 -10.25 5.27 13.46
CA GLU A 447 -9.68 5.18 12.12
C GLU A 447 -8.19 5.47 12.22
N GLN A 448 -7.38 4.42 12.39
CA GLN A 448 -5.95 4.61 12.63
C GLN A 448 -5.19 5.00 11.37
N ARG A 449 -5.77 4.72 10.22
CA ARG A 449 -5.16 5.05 8.94
C ARG A 449 -5.28 6.55 8.72
N GLY A 450 -4.25 7.27 9.12
CA GLY A 450 -4.09 8.65 8.72
C GLY A 450 -4.01 8.77 7.20
N ILE A 451 -4.63 9.81 6.66
CA ILE A 451 -4.46 10.25 5.28
C ILE A 451 -3.66 11.53 5.30
N TYR A 452 -2.42 11.47 4.83
CA TYR A 452 -1.44 12.55 4.91
C TYR A 452 -1.41 13.31 3.59
N CYS A 453 -1.69 14.61 3.67
CA CYS A 453 -1.79 15.51 2.51
C CYS A 453 -1.70 17.01 2.87
N ASP A 454 -1.41 17.36 4.12
CA ASP A 454 -1.31 18.75 4.58
C ASP A 454 0.14 19.25 4.61
N GLY A 455 0.32 20.58 4.60
CA GLY A 455 1.62 21.27 4.63
C GLY A 455 2.62 20.77 5.65
N THR A 456 2.17 20.23 6.78
CA THR A 456 3.05 19.64 7.80
C THR A 456 3.51 18.24 7.39
N ARG A 457 2.64 17.41 6.81
CA ARG A 457 2.92 15.98 6.57
C ARG A 457 3.46 15.66 5.18
N TYR A 458 3.06 16.36 4.12
CA TYR A 458 3.74 16.17 2.81
C TYR A 458 5.12 16.82 2.76
N LEU A 459 5.40 17.80 3.63
CA LEU A 459 6.74 18.34 3.91
C LEU A 459 7.46 17.59 5.04
N ALA A 460 6.90 16.45 5.51
CA ALA A 460 7.52 15.60 6.53
C ALA A 460 8.00 16.36 7.78
N GLN A 461 7.37 17.49 8.11
CA GLN A 461 7.70 18.23 9.32
C GLN A 461 7.23 17.35 10.48
N ASN A 462 8.20 16.76 11.18
CA ASN A 462 7.92 15.96 12.37
C ASN A 462 7.09 16.82 13.33
N ASP A 463 5.91 16.34 13.75
CA ASP A 463 5.21 16.95 14.87
C ASP A 463 6.18 16.98 16.07
N PRO A 464 6.35 18.11 16.77
CA PRO A 464 7.17 18.14 17.97
C PRO A 464 6.59 17.15 18.97
N VAL A 465 7.41 16.18 19.38
CA VAL A 465 7.09 15.18 20.40
C VAL A 465 6.46 15.87 21.60
N GLY A 466 5.18 15.62 21.83
CA GLY A 466 4.43 16.25 22.91
C GLY A 466 4.78 15.62 24.26
N PRO A 467 4.50 16.29 25.39
CA PRO A 467 4.66 15.70 26.72
C PRO A 467 3.87 14.38 26.90
N SER A 468 2.81 14.17 26.12
CA SER A 468 2.05 12.91 26.08
C SER A 468 2.77 11.77 25.35
N ASP A 469 3.71 12.10 24.46
CA ASP A 469 4.53 11.13 23.74
C ASP A 469 5.78 10.75 24.55
N ALA A 470 6.20 11.61 25.49
CA ALA A 470 7.33 11.39 26.39
C ALA A 470 6.97 10.60 27.67
N ALA A 471 5.68 10.32 27.92
CA ALA A 471 5.25 9.59 29.11
C ALA A 471 5.25 8.05 28.94
N VAL A 472 5.77 7.53 27.83
CA VAL A 472 5.95 6.09 27.61
C VAL A 472 7.31 5.87 26.95
N ALA A 473 8.36 5.88 27.77
CA ALA A 473 9.69 5.35 27.45
C ALA A 473 10.07 4.30 28.49
#